data_AF-A0A379RX26-F1
#
_entry.id   AF-A0A379RX26-F1
#
_cell.length_a   1.000
_cell.length_b   1.000
_cell.length_c   1.000
_cell.angle_alpha   90.00
_cell.angle_beta   90.00
_cell.angle_gamma   90.00
#
_symmetry.space_group_name_H-M   'P 1'
#
loop_
_entity.id
_entity.type
_entity.pdbx_description
1 polymer ?
#
loop_
_entity_poly.entity_id
_entity_poly.type
_entity_poly.pdbx_seq_one_letter_code
_entity_poly.pdbx_strand_id
1 'polypeptide(L)' 'MVKDILAPGLRVVFCGINPGLSSANTGFPFAHPANRFWKVIHLAGFTDRQLKPEEAENYWIFAAE' A
#
# COMPACT_ATOMS: atom_id res chain seq x y z
N MET A 1 3.55 10.89 -10.31
CA MET A 1 2.35 11.07 -9.46
C MET A 1 2.00 9.71 -8.90
N VAL A 2 1.74 9.61 -7.59
CA VAL A 2 1.27 8.36 -6.97
C VAL A 2 -0.26 8.38 -7.02
N LYS A 3 -0.88 7.33 -7.54
CA LYS A 3 -2.34 7.23 -7.61
C LYS A 3 -2.90 6.71 -6.28
N ASP A 4 -4.08 7.21 -5.92
CA ASP A 4 -4.84 6.67 -4.80
C ASP A 4 -5.40 5.28 -5.14
N ILE A 5 -5.41 4.40 -4.14
CA ILE A 5 -6.01 3.06 -4.23
C ILE A 5 -7.21 3.06 -3.31
N LEU A 6 -8.39 3.31 -3.88
CA LEU A 6 -9.64 3.48 -3.15
C LEU A 6 -10.77 2.71 -3.83
N ALA A 7 -11.60 2.11 -3.01
CA ALA A 7 -12.74 1.29 -3.40
C ALA A 7 -13.88 1.46 -2.39
N PRO A 8 -15.15 1.28 -2.80
CA PRO A 8 -16.22 0.99 -1.85
C PRO A 8 -15.95 -0.31 -1.08
N GLY A 9 -16.41 -0.40 0.17
CA GLY A 9 -16.34 -1.64 0.96
C GLY A 9 -14.96 -1.97 1.55
N LEU A 10 -13.99 -1.05 1.50
CA LEU A 10 -12.69 -1.25 2.15
C LEU A 10 -12.83 -1.30 3.67
N ARG A 11 -12.20 -2.29 4.30
CA ARG A 11 -12.11 -2.37 5.77
C ARG A 11 -11.26 -1.26 6.38
N VAL A 12 -10.20 -0.84 5.68
CA VAL A 12 -9.22 0.17 6.13
C VAL A 12 -8.71 0.97 4.94
N VAL A 13 -8.46 2.26 5.15
CA VAL A 13 -7.71 3.12 4.24
C VAL A 13 -6.45 3.61 4.95
N PHE A 14 -5.28 3.33 4.39
CA PHE A 14 -4.01 3.84 4.91
C PHE A 14 -3.68 5.18 4.24
N CYS A 15 -3.49 6.22 5.05
CA CYS A 15 -3.12 7.55 4.59
C CYS A 15 -1.71 7.92 5.07
N GLY A 16 -0.80 8.18 4.14
CA GLY A 16 0.53 8.72 4.44
C GLY A 16 0.54 10.26 4.42
N ILE A 17 1.63 10.89 4.89
CA ILE A 17 1.76 12.36 4.86
C ILE A 17 1.90 12.86 3.42
N ASN A 18 2.87 12.33 2.68
CA ASN A 18 3.15 12.67 1.29
C ASN A 18 4.04 11.60 0.62
N PRO A 19 4.05 11.51 -0.72
CA PRO A 19 5.02 10.68 -1.43
C PRO A 19 6.46 11.13 -1.16
N GLY A 20 7.32 10.20 -0.74
CA GLY A 20 8.77 10.41 -0.77
C GLY A 20 9.32 10.35 -2.21
N LEU A 21 10.58 10.75 -2.41
CA LEU A 21 11.20 10.83 -3.74
C LEU A 21 11.09 9.52 -4.55
N SER A 22 11.38 8.36 -3.93
CA SER A 22 11.25 7.06 -4.61
C SER A 22 9.82 6.79 -5.05
N SER A 23 8.82 7.03 -4.19
CA SER A 23 7.41 6.86 -4.53
C SER A 23 6.96 7.84 -5.62
N ALA A 24 7.40 9.09 -5.55
CA ALA A 24 7.08 10.08 -6.56
C ALA A 24 7.64 9.68 -7.95
N ASN A 25 8.84 9.07 -7.97
CA ASN A 25 9.52 8.61 -9.18
C ASN A 25 8.94 7.31 -9.75
N THR A 26 8.58 6.33 -8.91
CA THR A 26 8.05 5.04 -9.38
C THR A 26 6.54 5.06 -9.59
N GLY A 27 5.82 6.00 -8.98
CA GLY A 27 4.36 6.05 -8.98
C GLY A 27 3.71 5.12 -7.95
N PHE A 28 4.49 4.35 -7.19
CA PHE A 28 3.96 3.41 -6.19
C PHE A 28 4.03 3.98 -4.77
N PRO A 29 2.99 3.76 -3.94
CA PRO A 29 3.01 4.19 -2.55
C PRO A 29 4.09 3.41 -1.77
N PHE A 30 4.74 4.08 -0.82
CA PHE A 30 5.74 3.49 0.09
C PHE A 30 6.87 2.70 -0.61
N ALA A 31 7.38 3.22 -1.74
CA ALA A 31 8.31 2.48 -2.61
C ALA A 31 9.77 2.45 -2.15
N HIS A 32 10.18 3.34 -1.25
CA HIS A 32 11.55 3.35 -0.76
C HIS A 32 11.83 2.07 0.07
N PRO A 33 12.91 1.30 -0.17
CA PRO A 33 13.15 0.02 0.52
C PRO A 33 13.25 0.10 2.06
N ALA A 34 13.68 1.26 2.58
CA ALA A 34 13.71 1.49 4.02
C ALA A 34 12.31 1.77 4.64
N ASN A 35 11.29 2.04 3.82
CA ASN A 35 9.92 2.19 4.30
C ASN A 35 9.36 0.81 4.68
N ARG A 36 8.93 0.67 5.93
CA ARG A 36 8.51 -0.63 6.48
C ARG A 36 7.04 -0.97 6.21
N PHE A 37 6.27 -0.07 5.60
CA PHE A 37 4.82 -0.20 5.44
C PHE A 37 4.40 -1.59 4.98
N TRP A 38 4.94 -2.06 3.84
CA TRP A 38 4.62 -3.37 3.27
C TRP A 38 4.93 -4.56 4.17
N LYS A 39 6.03 -4.48 4.94
CA LYS A 39 6.38 -5.50 5.93
C LYS A 39 5.44 -5.44 7.13
N VAL A 40 5.10 -4.24 7.58
CA VAL A 40 4.25 -4.03 8.77
C VAL A 40 2.83 -4.53 8.53
N ILE A 41 2.20 -4.17 7.40
CA ILE A 41 0.84 -4.59 7.10
C ILE A 41 0.72 -6.12 6.99
N HIS A 42 1.76 -6.77 6.45
CA HIS A 42 1.78 -8.22 6.29
C HIS A 42 1.86 -8.90 7.66
N LEU A 43 2.81 -8.48 8.49
CA LEU A 43 2.98 -9.03 9.83
C LEU A 43 1.79 -8.71 10.75
N ALA A 44 1.07 -7.61 10.50
CA ALA A 44 -0.15 -7.25 11.21
C ALA A 44 -1.40 -7.99 10.69
N GLY A 45 -1.28 -8.83 9.67
CA GLY A 45 -2.37 -9.65 9.14
C GLY A 45 -3.29 -8.94 8.15
N PHE A 46 -2.90 -7.77 7.63
CA PHE A 46 -3.59 -7.08 6.55
C PHE A 46 -3.20 -7.59 5.17
N THR A 47 -2.28 -8.54 5.02
CA THR A 47 -2.03 -9.24 3.74
C THR A 47 -1.51 -10.64 4.03
N ASP A 48 -1.89 -11.61 3.18
CA ASP A 48 -1.46 -13.01 3.27
C ASP A 48 0.06 -13.19 3.06
N ARG A 49 0.66 -12.31 2.26
CA ARG A 49 2.11 -12.20 2.03
C ARG A 49 2.57 -10.75 2.04
N GLN A 50 3.88 -10.54 2.13
CA GLN A 50 4.45 -9.22 1.91
C GLN A 50 4.37 -8.85 0.43
N LEU A 51 3.58 -7.83 0.10
CA LEU A 51 3.50 -7.24 -1.24
C LEU A 51 4.73 -6.37 -1.52
N LYS A 52 5.12 -6.30 -2.80
CA LYS A 52 6.04 -5.27 -3.30
C LYS A 52 5.28 -3.98 -3.62
N PRO A 53 5.94 -2.81 -3.67
CA PRO A 53 5.29 -1.55 -4.04
C PRO A 53 4.56 -1.62 -5.40
N GLU A 54 5.11 -2.36 -6.37
CA GLU A 54 4.52 -2.50 -7.71
C GLU A 54 3.20 -3.29 -7.70
N GLU A 55 2.94 -4.02 -6.62
CA GLU A 55 1.74 -4.84 -6.42
C GLU A 55 0.67 -4.08 -5.62
N ALA A 56 0.83 -2.78 -5.41
CA ALA A 56 -0.08 -1.99 -4.59
C ALA A 56 -1.54 -2.07 -5.06
N GLU A 57 -1.79 -2.20 -6.37
CA GLU A 57 -3.16 -2.37 -6.88
C GLU A 57 -3.78 -3.72 -6.55
N ASN A 58 -3.03 -4.69 -6.01
CA ASN A 58 -3.57 -5.96 -5.51
C ASN A 58 -4.13 -5.85 -4.07
N TYR A 59 -4.21 -4.64 -3.50
CA TYR A 59 -4.70 -4.38 -2.14
C TYR A 59 -6.17 -4.71 -1.87
N TRP A 60 -6.95 -5.07 -2.88
CA TRP A 60 -8.41 -5.21 -2.82
C TRP A 60 -8.88 -6.49 -2.11
N ILE A 61 -7.96 -7.23 -1.48
CA ILE A 61 -8.23 -8.50 -0.79
C ILE A 61 -9.07 -8.29 0.50
N PHE A 62 -9.40 -7.04 0.87
CA PHE A 62 -10.29 -6.73 2.00
C PHE A 62 -11.51 -5.92 1.56
N ALA A 63 -12.21 -6.41 0.54
CA ALA A 63 -13.64 -6.16 0.45
C ALA A 63 -14.28 -6.80 1.69
N ALA A 64 -14.88 -5.99 2.54
CA ALA A 64 -15.77 -6.51 3.56
C ALA A 64 -16.91 -7.25 2.84
N GLU A 65 -17.14 -8.51 3.20
CA GLU A 65 -18.45 -9.15 2.97
C GLU A 65 -19.54 -8.37 3.71
#